data_AF-A0A5N6QX90-F1
#
_entry.id   AF-A0A5N6QX90-F1
#
_cell.length_a   1.000
_cell.length_b   1.000
_cell.length_c   1.000
_cell.angle_alpha   90.00
_cell.angle_beta   90.00
_cell.angle_gamma   90.00
#
_symmetry.space_group_name_H-M   'P 1'
#
loop_
_entity.id
_entity.type
_entity.pdbx_description
1 polymer ?
#
loop_
_entity_poly.entity_id
_entity_poly.type
_entity_poly.pdbx_seq_one_letter_code
_entity_poly.pdbx_strand_id
1 'polypeptide(L)'
;MGRGRVQLKRIENKISRQVTFSKRRTGLLKKAHEISVLCDAEVALIVFSTKGKLFEFSSDSSLDRTLERYERYSYAEQQQMPTDSETQESWSLEYPKLSARIEVLERNIRNLFGDDLDPLSLRELQNLEQQLDTGLKRLRTRKNQVMHESIMELQKKERALQEQNNLLSKRIKENEKAVAEHAHLEQPSTGQNLSTFVLSPPQQPHPQPPTLQLPSLTIGGTFQAGVGDQDAGAQAQPSTTSLMPPWMLRHING
;
A
#
# COMPACT_ATOMS: atom_id res chain seq x y z
N MET A 1 51.72 14.47 31.41
CA MET A 1 51.75 15.35 30.22
C MET A 1 50.33 15.81 29.90
N GLY A 2 49.82 16.84 30.58
CA GLY A 2 48.47 17.37 30.33
C GLY A 2 48.46 18.25 29.07
N ARG A 3 47.68 17.86 28.05
CA ARG A 3 47.38 18.74 26.90
C ARG A 3 46.60 19.97 27.41
N GLY A 4 46.93 21.15 26.87
CA GLY A 4 46.42 22.44 27.32
C GLY A 4 44.89 22.61 27.33
N ARG A 5 44.45 23.76 27.85
CA ARG A 5 43.02 24.09 28.02
C ARG A 5 42.26 24.01 26.68
N VAL A 6 41.15 23.28 26.67
CA VAL A 6 40.25 23.13 25.50
C VAL A 6 39.00 23.99 25.72
N GLN A 7 38.50 24.63 24.67
CA GLN A 7 37.23 25.38 24.69
C GLN A 7 36.03 24.44 24.89
N LEU A 8 35.02 24.84 25.67
CA LEU A 8 33.75 24.11 25.82
C LEU A 8 32.84 24.37 24.61
N LYS A 9 33.14 23.68 23.51
CA LYS A 9 32.32 23.63 22.29
C LYS A 9 32.37 22.23 21.68
N ARG A 10 31.46 21.96 20.74
CA ARG A 10 31.44 20.69 19.99
C ARG A 10 32.79 20.47 19.30
N ILE A 11 33.35 19.27 19.45
CA ILE A 11 34.57 18.86 18.75
C ILE A 11 34.17 18.43 17.34
N GLU A 12 34.60 19.16 16.31
CA GLU A 12 34.20 18.87 14.93
C GLU A 12 34.82 17.59 14.36
N ASN A 13 36.12 17.38 14.61
CA ASN A 13 36.82 16.18 14.17
C ASN A 13 36.20 14.92 14.80
N LYS A 14 35.71 14.01 13.95
CA LYS A 14 35.01 12.78 14.36
C LYS A 14 35.88 11.85 15.21
N ILE A 15 37.16 11.69 14.86
CA ILE A 15 38.10 10.81 15.58
C ILE A 15 38.40 11.40 16.96
N SER A 16 38.75 12.69 17.01
CA SER A 16 39.02 13.38 18.28
C SER A 16 37.79 13.39 19.19
N ARG A 17 36.59 13.60 18.62
CA ARG A 17 35.33 13.54 19.36
C ARG A 17 35.07 12.15 19.94
N GLN A 18 35.29 11.09 19.17
CA GLN A 18 35.13 9.71 19.64
C GLN A 18 36.08 9.38 20.79
N VAL A 19 37.37 9.69 20.64
CA VAL A 19 38.37 9.43 21.68
C VAL A 19 38.07 10.25 22.95
N THR A 20 37.66 11.51 22.77
CA THR A 20 37.30 12.39 23.88
C THR A 20 36.04 11.93 24.59
N PHE A 21 35.01 11.51 23.84
CA PHE A 21 33.79 10.92 24.40
C PHE A 21 34.12 9.70 25.26
N SER A 22 34.90 8.74 24.76
CA SER A 22 35.29 7.56 25.53
C SER A 22 36.01 7.94 26.83
N LYS A 23 36.98 8.87 26.77
CA LYS A 23 37.74 9.29 27.96
C LYS A 23 36.89 10.07 28.96
N ARG A 24 36.12 11.06 28.49
CA ARG A 24 35.28 11.91 29.37
C ARG A 24 34.12 11.14 29.97
N ARG A 25 33.46 10.25 29.21
CA ARG A 25 32.41 9.37 29.73
C ARG A 25 32.94 8.48 30.86
N THR A 26 34.09 7.84 30.65
CA THR A 26 34.73 7.03 31.71
C THR A 26 35.12 7.90 32.92
N GLY A 27 35.64 9.11 32.69
CA GLY A 27 35.96 10.03 33.79
C GLY A 27 34.71 10.48 34.56
N LEU A 28 33.61 10.75 33.87
CA LEU A 28 32.34 11.14 34.47
C LEU A 28 31.75 9.99 35.30
N LEU A 29 31.77 8.77 34.77
CA LEU A 29 31.34 7.57 35.51
C LEU A 29 32.15 7.39 36.79
N LYS A 30 33.48 7.56 36.73
CA LYS A 30 34.32 7.51 37.94
C LYS A 30 33.91 8.56 38.97
N LYS A 31 33.61 9.78 38.54
CA LYS A 31 33.15 10.84 39.45
C LYS A 31 31.77 10.58 40.04
N ALA A 32 30.83 10.06 39.25
CA ALA A 32 29.52 9.65 39.74
C ALA A 32 29.65 8.54 40.81
N HIS A 33 30.52 7.56 40.56
CA HIS A 33 30.81 6.50 41.52
C HIS A 33 31.48 7.04 42.80
N GLU A 34 32.47 7.93 42.68
CA GLU A 34 33.09 8.59 43.84
C GLU A 34 32.05 9.32 44.70
N ILE A 35 31.16 10.12 44.10
CA ILE A 35 30.10 10.84 44.84
C ILE A 35 29.19 9.86 45.57
N SER A 36 28.80 8.79 44.88
CA SER A 36 27.91 7.79 45.47
C SER A 36 28.51 7.14 46.71
N VAL A 37 29.78 6.74 46.64
CA VAL A 37 30.48 6.09 47.77
C VAL A 37 30.81 7.08 48.89
N LEU A 38 31.29 8.29 48.55
CA LEU A 38 31.75 9.27 49.54
C LEU A 38 30.60 9.94 50.31
N CYS A 39 29.45 10.09 49.67
CA CYS A 39 28.32 10.83 50.23
C CYS A 39 27.09 9.96 50.51
N ASP A 40 27.20 8.63 50.35
CA ASP A 40 26.08 7.68 50.43
C ASP A 40 24.87 8.14 49.60
N ALA A 41 25.16 8.64 48.40
CA ALA A 41 24.17 9.21 47.50
C ALA A 41 23.82 8.20 46.40
N GLU A 42 22.52 8.07 46.11
CA GLU A 42 22.06 7.34 44.92
C GLU A 42 22.31 8.19 43.68
N VAL A 43 23.11 7.68 42.75
CA VAL A 43 23.47 8.40 41.51
C VAL A 43 23.18 7.51 40.32
N ALA A 44 22.46 8.04 39.33
CA ALA A 44 22.32 7.43 38.01
C ALA A 44 22.87 8.36 36.92
N LEU A 45 23.48 7.78 35.90
CA LEU A 45 24.03 8.50 34.75
C LEU A 45 23.61 7.79 33.46
N ILE A 46 22.95 8.52 32.58
CA ILE A 46 22.52 8.03 31.25
C ILE A 46 23.20 8.89 30.19
N VAL A 47 23.88 8.26 29.24
CA VAL A 47 24.59 8.94 28.14
C VAL A 47 24.28 8.28 26.81
N PHE A 48 23.61 9.02 25.91
CA PHE A 48 23.44 8.62 24.52
C PHE A 48 24.56 9.19 23.65
N SER A 49 25.20 8.32 22.88
CA SER A 49 26.13 8.77 21.83
C SER A 49 25.36 9.36 20.64
N THR A 50 26.04 10.12 19.77
CA THR A 50 25.44 10.62 18.52
C THR A 50 25.01 9.52 17.55
N LYS A 51 25.36 8.26 17.81
CA LYS A 51 24.92 7.08 17.05
C LYS A 51 23.73 6.37 17.70
N GLY A 52 23.14 6.94 18.76
CA GLY A 52 22.04 6.33 19.52
C GLY A 52 22.46 5.27 20.52
N LYS A 53 23.75 4.89 20.61
CA LYS A 53 24.21 3.91 21.61
C LYS A 53 24.08 4.45 23.03
N LEU A 54 23.37 3.70 23.87
CA LEU A 54 23.19 3.93 25.30
C LEU A 54 24.42 3.50 26.09
N PHE A 55 24.81 4.32 27.06
CA PHE A 55 25.76 4.00 28.11
C PHE A 55 25.18 4.46 29.43
N GLU A 56 25.10 3.56 30.40
CA GLU A 56 24.47 3.84 31.68
C GLU A 56 25.35 3.42 32.85
N PHE A 57 25.08 4.03 34.00
CA PHE A 57 25.65 3.70 35.30
C PHE A 57 24.59 3.97 36.35
N SER A 58 24.45 3.05 37.31
CA SER A 58 23.66 3.23 38.52
C SER A 58 24.52 2.83 39.72
N SER A 59 24.39 3.59 40.80
CA SER A 59 24.97 3.26 42.09
C SER A 59 24.30 2.07 42.77
N ASP A 60 22.99 1.90 42.54
CA ASP A 60 22.21 0.78 43.06
C ASP A 60 22.14 -0.37 42.04
N SER A 61 21.66 -1.54 42.46
CA SER A 61 21.63 -2.76 41.63
C SER A 61 20.82 -2.64 40.34
N SER A 62 19.92 -1.66 40.24
CA SER A 62 19.08 -1.42 39.06
C SER A 62 18.90 0.07 38.80
N LEU A 63 19.13 0.50 37.57
CA LEU A 63 18.82 1.85 37.12
C LEU A 63 17.30 2.14 37.16
N ASP A 64 16.48 1.12 36.91
CA ASP A 64 15.02 1.21 36.91
C ASP A 64 14.47 1.72 38.25
N ARG A 65 15.05 1.27 39.38
CA ARG A 65 14.64 1.73 40.72
C ARG A 65 14.95 3.22 40.94
N THR A 66 16.09 3.69 40.45
CA THR A 66 16.46 5.10 40.53
C THR A 66 15.54 5.96 39.64
N LEU A 67 15.20 5.47 38.44
CA LEU A 67 14.24 6.12 37.56
C LEU A 67 12.83 6.16 38.14
N GLU A 68 12.36 5.06 38.72
CA GLU A 68 11.05 4.99 39.37
C GLU A 68 10.98 5.98 40.55
N ARG A 69 12.05 6.08 41.34
CA ARG A 69 12.15 7.08 42.42
C ARG A 69 12.11 8.50 41.85
N TYR A 70 12.88 8.78 40.80
CA TYR A 70 12.88 10.07 40.12
C TYR A 70 11.50 10.44 39.59
N GLU A 71 10.80 9.52 38.92
CA GLU A 71 9.45 9.73 38.43
C GLU A 71 8.50 10.09 39.58
N ARG A 72 8.48 9.30 40.67
CA ARG A 72 7.65 9.58 41.84
C ARG A 72 7.90 10.97 42.43
N TYR A 73 9.15 11.41 42.50
CA TYR A 73 9.50 12.75 42.98
C TYR A 73 9.13 13.85 41.97
N SER A 74 9.39 13.63 40.68
CA SER A 74 9.02 14.57 39.60
C SER A 74 7.51 14.76 39.55
N TYR A 75 6.72 13.70 39.69
CA TYR A 75 5.26 13.78 39.76
C TYR A 75 4.78 14.52 41.03
N ALA A 76 5.40 14.26 42.18
CA ALA A 76 5.07 14.97 43.43
C ALA A 76 5.43 16.46 43.40
N GLU A 77 6.55 16.82 42.74
CA GLU A 77 6.97 18.21 42.52
C GLU A 77 6.07 18.93 41.50
N GLN A 78 5.64 18.23 40.44
CA GLN A 78 4.66 18.74 39.47
C GLN A 78 3.29 19.02 40.11
N GLN A 79 2.86 18.26 41.12
CA GLN A 79 1.62 18.55 41.87
C GLN A 79 1.71 19.82 42.73
N GLN A 80 2.92 20.31 43.03
CA GLN A 80 3.13 21.54 43.81
C GLN A 80 3.32 22.80 42.94
N MET A 81 3.51 22.65 41.63
CA MET A 81 3.63 23.76 40.68
C MET A 81 2.31 23.96 39.91
N PRO A 82 1.58 25.07 40.11
CA PRO A 82 0.23 25.25 39.57
C PRO A 82 0.21 25.73 38.11
N THR A 83 1.11 25.22 37.26
CA THR A 83 1.18 25.65 35.86
C THR A 83 1.75 24.51 35.01
N ASP A 84 0.90 23.92 34.15
CA ASP A 84 1.18 22.92 33.09
C ASP A 84 0.68 21.47 33.30
N SER A 85 -0.12 21.17 34.35
CA SER A 85 -0.65 19.81 34.60
C SER A 85 -1.74 19.31 33.62
N GLU A 86 -2.36 20.16 32.81
CA GLU A 86 -3.50 19.72 31.99
C GLU A 86 -3.12 18.74 30.87
N THR A 87 -1.88 18.77 30.37
CA THR A 87 -1.51 17.93 29.20
C THR A 87 -1.05 16.53 29.59
N GLN A 88 -0.27 16.38 30.67
CA GLN A 88 0.32 15.08 31.05
C GLN A 88 -0.67 14.18 31.82
N GLU A 89 -1.50 14.74 32.71
CA GLU A 89 -2.60 13.99 33.36
C GLU A 89 -3.71 13.63 32.36
N SER A 90 -3.89 14.44 31.31
CA SER A 90 -4.83 14.12 30.23
C SER A 90 -4.39 12.88 29.45
N TRP A 91 -3.11 12.73 29.09
CA TRP A 91 -2.64 11.54 28.37
C TRP A 91 -2.65 10.25 29.21
N SER A 92 -2.39 10.33 30.52
CA SER A 92 -2.41 9.16 31.40
C SER A 92 -3.81 8.57 31.57
N LEU A 93 -4.86 9.40 31.45
CA LEU A 93 -6.27 8.99 31.48
C LEU A 93 -6.84 8.67 30.09
N GLU A 94 -6.47 9.45 29.06
CA GLU A 94 -6.99 9.27 27.70
C GLU A 94 -6.37 8.05 27.00
N TYR A 95 -5.13 7.67 27.29
CA TYR A 95 -4.50 6.50 26.68
C TYR A 95 -5.18 5.17 27.04
N PRO A 96 -5.43 4.84 28.34
CA PRO A 96 -6.16 3.63 28.70
C PRO A 96 -7.57 3.59 28.12
N LYS A 97 -8.26 4.74 28.10
CA LYS A 97 -9.61 4.88 27.54
C LYS A 97 -9.62 4.63 26.02
N LEU A 98 -8.62 5.13 25.30
CA LEU A 98 -8.44 4.87 23.88
C LEU A 98 -8.08 3.39 23.62
N SER A 99 -7.18 2.82 24.42
CA SER A 99 -6.79 1.40 24.33
C SER A 99 -8.01 0.49 24.51
N ALA A 100 -8.82 0.70 25.55
CA ALA A 100 -10.05 -0.05 25.77
C ALA A 100 -11.03 0.07 24.59
N ARG A 101 -11.12 1.25 23.96
CA ARG A 101 -11.97 1.45 22.78
C ARG A 101 -11.43 0.69 21.55
N ILE A 102 -10.12 0.64 21.36
CA ILE A 102 -9.47 -0.14 20.31
C ILE A 102 -9.75 -1.63 20.52
N GLU A 103 -9.55 -2.14 21.73
CA GLU A 103 -9.81 -3.55 22.06
C GLU A 103 -11.26 -3.96 21.79
N VAL A 104 -12.23 -3.10 22.14
CA VAL A 104 -13.65 -3.33 21.84
C VAL A 104 -13.91 -3.34 20.33
N LEU A 105 -13.31 -2.43 19.58
CA LEU A 105 -13.46 -2.37 18.13
C LEU A 105 -12.84 -3.59 17.44
N GLU A 106 -11.65 -4.00 17.83
CA GLU A 106 -10.99 -5.19 17.30
C GLU A 106 -11.79 -6.46 17.60
N ARG A 107 -12.33 -6.56 18.82
CA ARG A 107 -13.23 -7.67 19.18
C ARG A 107 -14.49 -7.66 18.32
N ASN A 108 -15.11 -6.49 18.11
CA ASN A 108 -16.27 -6.36 17.25
C ASN A 108 -15.98 -6.79 15.81
N ILE A 109 -14.82 -6.39 15.28
CA ILE A 109 -14.36 -6.81 13.95
C ILE A 109 -14.24 -8.34 13.89
N ARG A 110 -13.55 -8.97 14.86
CA ARG A 110 -13.44 -10.45 14.92
C ARG A 110 -14.82 -11.12 14.93
N ASN A 111 -15.75 -10.64 15.74
CA ASN A 111 -17.12 -11.15 15.77
C ASN A 111 -17.80 -11.01 14.40
N LEU A 112 -17.68 -9.86 13.73
CA LEU A 112 -18.23 -9.66 12.37
C LEU A 112 -17.64 -10.60 11.32
N PHE A 113 -16.39 -11.05 11.51
CA PHE A 113 -15.75 -12.08 10.68
C PHE A 113 -16.13 -13.51 11.05
N GLY A 114 -16.89 -13.69 12.15
CA GLY A 114 -17.33 -15.00 12.64
C GLY A 114 -16.37 -15.66 13.63
N ASP A 115 -15.38 -14.92 14.13
CA ASP A 115 -14.42 -15.40 15.14
C ASP A 115 -14.88 -15.04 16.56
N ASP A 116 -14.33 -15.72 17.58
CA ASP A 116 -14.56 -15.46 19.01
C ASP A 116 -16.05 -15.32 19.41
N LEU A 117 -16.93 -16.16 18.85
CA LEU A 117 -18.38 -16.06 19.05
C LEU A 117 -18.90 -16.66 20.36
N ASP A 118 -18.15 -17.59 20.97
CA ASP A 118 -18.55 -18.31 22.19
C ASP A 118 -18.99 -17.41 23.36
N PRO A 119 -18.38 -16.22 23.60
CA PRO A 119 -18.79 -15.33 24.69
C PRO A 119 -20.10 -14.57 24.44
N LEU A 120 -20.63 -14.56 23.20
CA LEU A 120 -21.83 -13.80 22.87
C LEU A 120 -23.09 -14.55 23.30
N SER A 121 -24.05 -13.81 23.86
CA SER A 121 -25.39 -14.34 24.10
C SER A 121 -26.16 -14.53 22.79
N LEU A 122 -27.18 -15.39 22.82
CA LEU A 122 -28.06 -15.64 21.67
C LEU A 122 -28.64 -14.34 21.08
N ARG A 123 -29.02 -13.39 21.95
CA ARG A 123 -29.58 -12.10 21.53
C ARG A 123 -28.53 -11.24 20.79
N GLU A 124 -27.29 -11.25 21.26
CA GLU A 124 -26.20 -10.51 20.62
C GLU A 124 -25.82 -11.15 19.28
N LEU A 125 -25.85 -12.49 19.18
CA LEU A 125 -25.61 -13.20 17.94
C LEU A 125 -26.71 -12.92 16.89
N GLN A 126 -27.98 -12.91 17.30
CA GLN A 126 -29.10 -12.52 16.43
C GLN A 126 -28.97 -11.07 15.93
N ASN A 127 -28.54 -10.15 16.81
CA ASN A 127 -28.30 -8.76 16.42
C ASN A 127 -27.12 -8.65 15.43
N LEU A 128 -26.06 -9.44 15.62
CA LEU A 128 -24.92 -9.51 14.71
C LEU A 128 -25.33 -10.03 13.33
N GLU A 129 -26.10 -11.11 13.28
CA GLU A 129 -26.67 -11.68 12.05
C GLU A 129 -27.51 -10.63 11.29
N GLN A 130 -28.43 -9.96 12.00
CA GLN A 130 -29.27 -8.93 11.41
C GLN A 130 -28.45 -7.75 10.84
N GLN A 131 -27.38 -7.35 11.52
CA GLN A 131 -26.47 -6.30 11.05
C GLN A 131 -25.74 -6.72 9.77
N LEU A 132 -25.20 -7.94 9.73
CA LEU A 132 -24.52 -8.49 8.56
C LEU A 132 -25.46 -8.61 7.36
N ASP A 133 -26.66 -9.15 7.55
CA ASP A 133 -27.67 -9.26 6.49
C ASP A 133 -28.08 -7.91 5.93
N THR A 134 -28.32 -6.94 6.80
CA THR A 134 -28.66 -5.57 6.39
C THR A 134 -27.51 -4.91 5.63
N GLY A 135 -26.29 -5.06 6.12
CA GLY A 135 -25.09 -4.57 5.45
C GLY A 135 -24.88 -5.19 4.07
N LEU A 136 -25.00 -6.51 3.99
CA LEU A 136 -24.84 -7.28 2.76
C LEU A 136 -25.90 -6.90 1.71
N LYS A 137 -27.16 -6.71 2.13
CA LYS A 137 -28.23 -6.23 1.26
C LYS A 137 -27.89 -4.85 0.69
N ARG A 138 -27.43 -3.91 1.52
CA ARG A 138 -27.01 -2.57 1.07
C ARG A 138 -25.84 -2.64 0.10
N LEU A 139 -24.83 -3.45 0.39
CA LEU A 139 -23.66 -3.64 -0.48
C LEU A 139 -24.07 -4.21 -1.85
N ARG A 140 -24.92 -5.24 -1.88
CA ARG A 140 -25.45 -5.81 -3.14
C ARG A 140 -26.22 -4.77 -3.94
N THR A 141 -27.12 -4.02 -3.31
CA THR A 141 -27.87 -2.94 -3.98
C THR A 141 -26.93 -1.89 -4.56
N ARG A 142 -25.94 -1.42 -3.80
CA ARG A 142 -24.98 -0.42 -4.28
C ARG A 142 -24.12 -0.95 -5.42
N LYS A 143 -23.61 -2.17 -5.30
CA LYS A 143 -22.83 -2.83 -6.37
C LYS A 143 -23.66 -2.93 -7.65
N ASN A 144 -24.91 -3.38 -7.55
CA ASN A 144 -25.80 -3.45 -8.70
C ASN A 144 -26.04 -2.05 -9.28
N GLN A 145 -26.31 -1.04 -8.46
CA GLN A 145 -26.52 0.33 -8.92
C GLN A 145 -25.32 0.85 -9.73
N VAL A 146 -24.10 0.74 -9.20
CA VAL A 146 -22.87 1.17 -9.89
C VAL A 146 -22.65 0.39 -11.18
N MET A 147 -22.98 -0.90 -11.20
CA MET A 147 -22.90 -1.72 -12.41
C MET A 147 -23.87 -1.24 -13.50
N HIS A 148 -25.12 -0.90 -13.14
CA HIS A 148 -26.09 -0.37 -14.09
C HIS A 148 -25.65 0.99 -14.64
N GLU A 149 -25.14 1.88 -13.78
CA GLU A 149 -24.59 3.17 -14.19
C GLU A 149 -23.45 3.00 -15.21
N SER A 150 -22.54 2.05 -14.97
CA SER A 150 -21.44 1.72 -15.89
C SER A 150 -21.95 1.18 -17.25
N ILE A 151 -22.92 0.24 -17.22
CA ILE A 151 -23.54 -0.29 -18.45
C ILE A 151 -24.19 0.84 -19.26
N MET A 152 -24.93 1.73 -18.61
CA MET A 152 -25.57 2.87 -19.26
C MET A 152 -24.55 3.81 -19.92
N GLU A 153 -23.43 4.08 -19.25
CA GLU A 153 -22.37 4.92 -19.78
C GLU A 153 -21.72 4.29 -21.02
N LEU A 154 -21.43 2.99 -20.97
CA LEU A 154 -20.86 2.24 -22.09
C LEU A 154 -21.82 2.20 -23.29
N GLN A 155 -23.11 1.95 -23.07
CA GLN A 155 -24.12 1.97 -24.13
C GLN A 155 -24.29 3.36 -24.76
N LYS A 156 -24.08 4.44 -24.00
CA LYS A 156 -24.06 5.80 -24.55
C LYS A 156 -22.85 6.02 -25.45
N LYS A 157 -21.67 5.54 -25.04
CA LYS A 157 -20.43 5.63 -25.84
C LYS A 157 -20.53 4.79 -27.12
N GLU A 158 -21.08 3.59 -27.04
CA GLU A 158 -21.34 2.72 -28.19
C GLU A 158 -22.20 3.43 -29.24
N ARG A 159 -23.33 4.02 -28.82
CA ARG A 159 -24.22 4.76 -29.72
C ARG A 159 -23.53 5.96 -30.39
N ALA A 160 -22.77 6.73 -29.62
CA ALA A 160 -22.04 7.89 -30.16
C ALA A 160 -20.97 7.47 -31.19
N LEU A 161 -20.22 6.40 -30.90
CA LEU A 161 -19.24 5.85 -31.83
C LEU A 161 -19.90 5.28 -33.09
N GLN A 162 -21.04 4.60 -32.94
CA GLN A 162 -21.81 4.08 -34.07
C GLN A 162 -22.28 5.21 -34.99
N GLU A 163 -22.76 6.32 -34.42
CA GLU A 163 -23.17 7.50 -35.19
C GLU A 163 -21.99 8.13 -35.94
N GLN A 164 -20.83 8.27 -35.29
CA GLN A 164 -19.61 8.76 -35.93
C GLN A 164 -19.14 7.84 -37.06
N ASN A 165 -19.14 6.52 -36.86
CA ASN A 165 -18.78 5.55 -37.89
C ASN A 165 -19.73 5.59 -39.08
N ASN A 166 -21.04 5.76 -38.85
CA ASN A 166 -22.02 5.94 -39.91
C ASN A 166 -21.76 7.22 -40.73
N LEU A 167 -21.40 8.32 -40.06
CA LEU A 167 -21.06 9.58 -40.74
C LEU A 167 -19.78 9.47 -41.57
N LEU A 168 -18.73 8.86 -41.01
CA LEU A 168 -17.48 8.62 -41.72
C LEU A 168 -17.70 7.71 -42.93
N SER A 169 -18.50 6.65 -42.78
CA SER A 169 -18.85 5.75 -43.88
C SER A 169 -19.60 6.46 -45.01
N LYS A 170 -20.47 7.44 -44.70
CA LYS A 170 -21.11 8.28 -45.72
C LYS A 170 -20.09 9.16 -46.45
N ARG A 171 -19.20 9.83 -45.72
CA ARG A 171 -18.14 10.67 -46.29
C ARG A 171 -17.18 9.88 -47.19
N ILE A 172 -16.82 8.66 -46.80
CA ILE A 172 -15.99 7.78 -47.63
C ILE A 172 -16.70 7.49 -48.96
N LYS A 173 -17.98 7.12 -48.93
CA LYS A 173 -18.77 6.87 -50.15
C LYS A 173 -18.90 8.11 -51.04
N GLU A 174 -19.07 9.30 -50.45
CA GLU A 174 -19.11 10.56 -51.19
C GLU A 174 -17.76 10.87 -51.83
N ASN A 175 -16.66 10.66 -51.11
CA ASN A 175 -15.31 10.88 -51.61
C ASN A 175 -14.92 9.87 -52.70
N GLU A 176 -15.31 8.60 -52.55
CA GLU A 176 -15.13 7.57 -53.59
C GLU A 176 -15.86 7.93 -54.88
N LYS A 177 -17.09 8.47 -54.78
CA LYS A 177 -17.83 8.99 -55.95
C LYS A 177 -17.14 10.19 -56.58
N ALA A 178 -16.70 11.15 -55.79
CA ALA A 178 -15.98 12.33 -56.29
C ALA A 178 -14.66 11.94 -56.98
N VAL A 179 -13.92 10.97 -56.45
CA VAL A 179 -12.71 10.43 -57.07
C VAL A 179 -13.03 9.67 -58.37
N ALA A 180 -14.11 8.90 -58.41
CA ALA A 180 -14.56 8.22 -59.63
C ALA A 180 -15.00 9.22 -60.73
N GLU A 181 -15.65 10.31 -60.35
CA GLU A 181 -16.01 11.41 -61.27
C GLU A 181 -14.78 12.16 -61.77
N HIS A 182 -13.79 12.43 -60.90
CA HIS A 182 -12.54 13.09 -61.28
C HIS A 182 -11.66 12.19 -62.17
N ALA A 183 -11.71 10.87 -61.99
CA ALA A 183 -11.06 9.89 -62.87
C ALA A 183 -11.75 9.77 -64.25
N HIS A 184 -13.03 10.15 -64.37
CA HIS A 184 -13.77 10.14 -65.63
C HIS A 184 -13.51 11.38 -66.51
N LEU A 185 -13.16 12.53 -65.91
CA LEU A 185 -12.77 13.74 -66.66
C LEU A 185 -11.30 13.74 -67.14
N GLU A 186 -10.46 12.82 -66.66
CA GLU A 186 -9.09 12.61 -67.15
C GLU A 186 -8.99 11.47 -68.18
N GLN A 187 -9.62 11.64 -69.36
CA GLN A 187 -9.17 11.10 -70.66
C GLN A 187 -9.95 11.79 -71.80
N PRO A 188 -9.31 12.21 -72.93
CA PRO A 188 -8.33 11.45 -73.72
C PRO A 188 -7.10 12.28 -74.17
N SER A 189 -5.89 11.72 -74.36
CA SER A 189 -5.37 11.12 -75.61
C SER A 189 -3.83 11.12 -75.49
N THR A 190 -3.10 10.05 -75.75
CA THR A 190 -2.50 9.74 -77.07
C THR A 190 -1.70 8.44 -76.94
N GLY A 191 -1.77 7.55 -77.93
CA GLY A 191 -0.74 6.53 -78.17
C GLY A 191 -1.22 5.09 -78.08
N GLN A 192 -1.51 4.53 -79.24
CA GLN A 192 -1.86 3.14 -79.52
C GLN A 192 -0.90 2.14 -78.85
N ASN A 193 -1.43 1.08 -78.25
CA ASN A 193 -1.02 -0.30 -78.56
C ASN A 193 -2.06 -1.31 -78.07
N LEU A 194 -2.48 -2.16 -79.00
CA LEU A 194 -3.43 -3.24 -78.83
C LEU A 194 -2.84 -4.37 -77.97
N SER A 195 -3.60 -4.86 -77.00
CA SER A 195 -3.80 -6.31 -76.82
C SER A 195 -4.88 -6.61 -75.79
N THR A 196 -6.06 -6.94 -76.32
CA THR A 196 -7.02 -7.80 -75.65
C THR A 196 -6.46 -9.22 -75.65
N PHE A 197 -6.01 -9.76 -74.53
CA PHE A 197 -5.87 -11.21 -74.37
C PHE A 197 -6.18 -11.64 -72.92
N VAL A 198 -7.35 -12.28 -72.80
CA VAL A 198 -7.79 -13.36 -71.89
C VAL A 198 -7.78 -13.20 -70.36
N LEU A 199 -8.96 -13.47 -69.80
CA LEU A 199 -9.22 -13.93 -68.45
C LEU A 199 -8.39 -15.19 -68.10
N SER A 200 -7.72 -15.17 -66.94
CA SER A 200 -7.62 -16.29 -65.98
C SER A 200 -7.04 -15.77 -64.64
N PRO A 201 -7.62 -16.12 -63.48
CA PRO A 201 -7.15 -15.61 -62.19
C PRO A 201 -6.02 -16.48 -61.62
N PRO A 202 -4.94 -15.89 -61.05
CA PRO A 202 -4.05 -16.62 -60.17
C PRO A 202 -4.67 -16.70 -58.76
N GLN A 203 -4.76 -17.92 -58.24
CA GLN A 203 -5.00 -18.21 -56.84
C GLN A 203 -3.84 -17.67 -55.98
N GLN A 204 -4.12 -16.86 -54.95
CA GLN A 204 -3.48 -16.87 -53.62
C GLN A 204 -4.10 -15.81 -52.68
N PRO A 205 -3.87 -15.89 -51.34
CA PRO A 205 -4.93 -16.06 -50.35
C PRO A 205 -5.53 -14.75 -49.80
N HIS A 206 -6.82 -14.83 -49.44
CA HIS A 206 -7.53 -13.82 -48.66
C HIS A 206 -6.85 -13.53 -47.32
N PRO A 207 -6.64 -12.25 -46.94
CA PRO A 207 -6.59 -11.86 -45.55
C PRO A 207 -8.03 -11.80 -45.01
N GLN A 208 -8.30 -12.59 -43.96
CA GLN A 208 -9.55 -12.54 -43.22
C GLN A 208 -9.71 -11.20 -42.47
N PRO A 209 -10.93 -10.68 -42.27
CA PRO A 209 -11.15 -9.58 -41.36
C PRO A 209 -10.82 -10.01 -39.92
N PRO A 210 -10.30 -9.12 -39.05
CA PRO A 210 -10.02 -9.49 -37.68
C PRO A 210 -11.33 -9.84 -36.96
N THR A 211 -11.48 -11.12 -36.60
CA THR A 211 -12.49 -11.56 -35.65
C THR A 211 -12.15 -10.96 -34.29
N LEU A 212 -12.95 -10.01 -33.81
CA LEU A 212 -12.97 -9.64 -32.40
C LEU A 212 -13.42 -10.87 -31.60
N GLN A 213 -12.45 -11.58 -31.01
CA GLN A 213 -12.73 -12.59 -30.00
C GLN A 213 -13.34 -11.89 -28.78
N LEU A 214 -14.65 -12.02 -28.60
CA LEU A 214 -15.24 -11.90 -27.27
C LEU A 214 -14.73 -13.07 -26.42
N PRO A 215 -14.20 -12.83 -25.19
CA PRO A 215 -13.91 -13.93 -24.29
C PRO A 215 -15.22 -14.53 -23.79
N SER A 216 -15.53 -15.75 -24.26
CA SER A 216 -16.61 -16.57 -23.70
C SER A 216 -16.17 -17.09 -22.32
N LEU A 217 -16.84 -16.65 -21.27
CA LEU A 217 -16.76 -17.27 -19.95
C LEU A 217 -17.52 -18.59 -19.97
N THR A 218 -16.82 -19.69 -20.25
CA THR A 218 -17.35 -21.04 -20.02
C THR A 218 -17.00 -21.45 -18.59
N ILE A 219 -17.92 -21.20 -17.66
CA ILE A 219 -17.91 -21.83 -16.34
C ILE A 219 -18.71 -23.13 -16.48
N GLY A 220 -18.01 -24.26 -16.48
CA GLY A 220 -18.62 -25.59 -16.51
C GLY A 220 -17.54 -26.65 -16.39
N GLY A 221 -17.44 -27.26 -15.21
CA GLY A 221 -16.42 -28.25 -14.90
C GLY A 221 -16.72 -29.64 -15.48
N THR A 222 -15.65 -30.42 -15.67
CA THR A 222 -15.70 -31.88 -15.65
C THR A 222 -14.38 -32.41 -15.11
N PHE A 223 -14.51 -33.28 -14.12
CA PHE A 223 -13.48 -34.13 -13.56
C PHE A 223 -12.98 -35.14 -14.62
N GLN A 224 -11.68 -35.45 -14.63
CA GLN A 224 -11.21 -36.82 -14.86
C GLN A 224 -9.78 -37.00 -14.36
N ALA A 225 -9.59 -38.10 -13.63
CA ALA A 225 -8.35 -38.55 -13.01
C ALA A 225 -7.50 -39.40 -13.99
N GLY A 226 -6.18 -39.48 -13.76
CA GLY A 226 -5.35 -40.58 -14.28
C GLY A 226 -3.88 -40.29 -14.59
N VAL A 227 -3.01 -40.39 -13.57
CA VAL A 227 -1.68 -41.05 -13.48
C VAL A 227 -0.67 -40.98 -14.67
N GLY A 228 0.59 -40.59 -14.38
CA GLY A 228 1.77 -41.19 -15.04
C GLY A 228 2.99 -40.29 -15.36
N ASP A 229 3.84 -40.05 -14.35
CA ASP A 229 5.32 -40.10 -14.30
C ASP A 229 6.31 -39.44 -15.31
N GLN A 230 7.39 -38.92 -14.69
CA GLN A 230 8.79 -38.64 -15.13
C GLN A 230 9.19 -37.49 -16.10
N ASP A 231 9.79 -36.47 -15.45
CA ASP A 231 11.14 -35.89 -15.63
C ASP A 231 11.58 -35.13 -16.92
N ALA A 232 12.04 -33.88 -16.70
CA ALA A 232 13.18 -33.19 -17.33
C ALA A 232 12.96 -31.66 -17.41
N GLY A 233 13.94 -30.91 -16.90
CA GLY A 233 13.87 -29.46 -16.71
C GLY A 233 14.07 -28.59 -17.95
N ALA A 234 13.54 -27.37 -17.87
CA ALA A 234 14.02 -26.20 -18.60
C ALA A 234 13.58 -24.92 -17.87
N GLN A 235 14.55 -24.03 -17.61
CA GLN A 235 14.33 -22.68 -17.12
C GLN A 235 13.49 -21.87 -18.11
N ALA A 236 12.40 -21.24 -17.64
CA ALA A 236 11.81 -20.08 -18.29
C ALA A 236 11.14 -19.20 -17.22
N GLN A 237 11.48 -17.91 -17.24
CA GLN A 237 10.93 -16.89 -16.35
C GLN A 237 9.41 -16.75 -16.52
N PRO A 238 8.62 -16.50 -15.46
CA PRO A 238 7.24 -16.07 -15.63
C PRO A 238 7.22 -14.56 -15.89
N SER A 239 7.00 -14.19 -17.15
CA SER A 239 6.50 -12.87 -17.52
C SER A 239 5.12 -12.69 -16.86
N THR A 240 5.09 -11.88 -15.81
CA THR A 240 3.87 -11.52 -15.09
C THR A 240 3.05 -10.52 -15.90
N THR A 241 2.26 -10.99 -16.85
CA THR A 241 1.12 -10.20 -17.37
C THR A 241 -0.06 -10.35 -16.42
N SER A 242 0.01 -9.70 -15.26
CA SER A 242 -1.16 -9.55 -14.40
C SER A 242 -2.16 -8.61 -15.07
N LEU A 243 -3.16 -9.17 -15.74
CA LEU A 243 -4.36 -8.44 -16.19
C LEU A 243 -5.31 -8.24 -14.99
N MET A 244 -4.85 -7.52 -13.97
CA MET A 244 -5.66 -7.16 -12.80
C MET A 244 -5.64 -5.64 -12.60
N PRO A 245 -6.82 -4.98 -12.56
CA PRO A 245 -6.93 -3.55 -12.31
C PRO A 245 -6.28 -3.11 -10.99
N PRO A 246 -5.65 -1.91 -10.94
CA PRO A 246 -4.87 -1.44 -9.78
C PRO A 246 -5.61 -1.34 -8.43
N TRP A 247 -6.95 -1.36 -8.41
CA TRP A 247 -7.75 -1.31 -7.19
C TRP A 247 -7.90 -2.68 -6.49
N MET A 248 -7.52 -3.77 -7.17
CA MET A 248 -7.68 -5.15 -6.67
C MET A 248 -6.44 -5.68 -5.93
N LEU A 249 -5.35 -4.90 -5.86
CA LEU A 249 -4.08 -5.28 -5.21
C LEU A 249 -3.85 -4.56 -3.87
N ARG A 250 -4.90 -4.39 -3.06
CA ARG A 250 -4.72 -4.11 -1.64
C ARG A 250 -4.98 -5.39 -0.86
N HIS A 251 -3.97 -5.80 -0.09
CA HIS A 251 -3.92 -6.97 0.80
C HIS A 251 -3.33 -8.26 0.22
N ILE A 252 -2.13 -8.20 -0.36
CA ILE A 252 -1.14 -9.27 -0.24
C ILE A 252 0.24 -8.62 -0.06
N ASN A 253 0.54 -8.24 1.17
CA ASN A 253 1.88 -8.17 1.78
C ASN A 253 1.73 -7.51 3.16
N GLY A 254 1.51 -8.37 4.15
CA GLY A 254 1.75 -8.17 5.57
C GLY A 254 2.28 -9.50 6.08
#